data_AF-W1DP24-F1
#
_entry.id   AF-W1DP24-F1
#
_cell.length_a   1.000
_cell.length_b   1.000
_cell.length_c   1.000
_cell.angle_alpha   90.00
_cell.angle_beta   90.00
_cell.angle_gamma   90.00
#
_symmetry.space_group_name_H-M   'P 1'
#
loop_
_entity.id
_entity.type
_entity.pdbx_description
1 polymer ?
#
loop_
_entity_poly.entity_id
_entity_poly.type
_entity_poly.pdbx_seq_one_letter_code
_entity_poly.pdbx_strand_id
1 'polypeptide(L)'
;MICWRFYQDDPNDPFRSLWLYIAERKLDEKRALEALRERLNKSDKEQWGWNIVEFYLGDISEKELMTRLKADATDNTSLAEHLSETNFYLGKYYLSLGDKDSATALFKLAVANNVHNYVEHRYALLELSLLGQEQDDLAESDQQ
;
A
#
# COMPACT_ATOMS: atom_id res chain seq x y z
N MET A 1 -25.49 -11.01 10.68
CA MET A 1 -25.70 -9.62 10.19
C MET A 1 -24.68 -8.71 10.86
N ILE A 2 -23.45 -8.65 10.32
CA ILE A 2 -22.29 -7.96 10.96
C ILE A 2 -21.83 -6.77 10.07
N CYS A 3 -22.75 -6.17 9.30
CA CYS A 3 -22.39 -5.42 8.10
C CYS A 3 -22.48 -3.88 8.16
N TRP A 4 -22.72 -3.26 9.32
CA TRP A 4 -23.03 -1.80 9.34
C TRP A 4 -22.35 -0.97 10.44
N ARG A 5 -21.37 -1.51 11.17
CA ARG A 5 -20.78 -0.83 12.34
C ARG A 5 -19.28 -0.54 12.27
N PHE A 6 -18.64 -0.82 11.14
CA PHE A 6 -17.23 -0.47 10.87
C PHE A 6 -17.07 0.72 9.90
N TYR A 7 -18.15 1.30 9.40
CA TYR A 7 -18.12 2.29 8.31
C TYR A 7 -18.10 3.76 8.79
N GLN A 8 -18.07 4.03 10.10
CA GLN A 8 -18.08 5.40 10.66
C GLN A 8 -16.89 5.75 11.58
N ASP A 9 -15.85 4.93 11.63
CA ASP A 9 -14.63 5.24 12.36
C ASP A 9 -13.59 5.86 11.41
N ASP A 10 -13.36 7.15 11.60
CA ASP A 10 -12.32 8.04 11.06
C ASP A 10 -12.19 8.26 9.52
N PRO A 11 -12.72 9.40 8.99
CA PRO A 11 -12.40 9.86 7.64
C PRO A 11 -10.95 10.34 7.48
N ASN A 12 -10.19 10.45 8.57
CA ASN A 12 -8.79 10.86 8.57
C ASN A 12 -7.79 9.70 8.42
N ASP A 13 -8.26 8.46 8.30
CA ASP A 13 -7.39 7.31 8.09
C ASP A 13 -6.85 7.29 6.63
N PRO A 14 -5.52 7.48 6.44
CA PRO A 14 -4.90 7.50 5.13
C PRO A 14 -4.90 6.13 4.45
N PHE A 15 -4.78 5.05 5.22
CA PHE A 15 -4.74 3.68 4.69
C PHE A 15 -6.09 3.29 4.11
N ARG A 16 -7.17 3.67 4.80
CA ARG A 16 -8.53 3.46 4.29
C ARG A 16 -8.75 4.20 2.97
N SER A 17 -8.22 5.42 2.87
CA SER A 17 -8.26 6.22 1.63
C SER A 17 -7.46 5.57 0.50
N LEU A 18 -6.29 4.97 0.80
CA LEU A 18 -5.48 4.21 -0.16
C LEU A 18 -6.18 2.94 -0.64
N TRP A 19 -6.77 2.15 0.26
CA TRP A 19 -7.53 0.95 -0.12
C TRP A 19 -8.71 1.28 -1.02
N LEU A 20 -9.43 2.36 -0.69
CA LEU A 20 -10.53 2.84 -1.53
C LEU A 20 -10.02 3.32 -2.89
N TYR A 21 -8.90 4.03 -2.95
CA TYR A 21 -8.25 4.39 -4.21
C TYR A 21 -7.88 3.17 -5.05
N ILE A 22 -7.28 2.13 -4.45
CA ILE A 22 -6.91 0.90 -5.16
C ILE A 22 -8.15 0.22 -5.78
N ALA A 23 -9.29 0.24 -5.07
CA ALA A 23 -10.56 -0.28 -5.59
C ALA A 23 -11.15 0.61 -6.69
N GLU A 24 -11.19 1.93 -6.49
CA GLU A 24 -11.74 2.92 -7.44
C GLU A 24 -10.91 2.97 -8.73
N ARG A 25 -9.58 2.84 -8.64
CA ARG A 25 -8.69 2.85 -9.81
C ARG A 25 -8.98 1.72 -10.79
N LYS A 26 -9.50 0.57 -10.32
CA LYS A 26 -9.92 -0.53 -11.22
C LYS A 26 -11.12 -0.15 -12.09
N LEU A 27 -11.89 0.85 -11.68
CA LEU A 27 -13.05 1.37 -12.41
C LEU A 27 -12.67 2.59 -13.24
N ASP A 28 -12.06 3.59 -12.60
CA ASP A 28 -11.65 4.85 -13.22
C ASP A 28 -10.47 5.47 -12.45
N GLU A 29 -9.28 5.42 -13.04
CA GLU A 29 -8.05 5.94 -12.44
C GLU A 29 -8.07 7.45 -12.24
N LYS A 30 -8.58 8.22 -13.21
CA LYS A 30 -8.60 9.69 -13.11
C LYS A 30 -9.50 10.13 -11.96
N ARG A 31 -10.70 9.57 -11.91
CA ARG A 31 -11.66 9.87 -10.85
C ARG A 31 -11.16 9.42 -9.48
N ALA A 32 -10.46 8.28 -9.42
CA ALA A 32 -9.85 7.79 -8.18
C ALA A 32 -8.77 8.75 -7.66
N LEU A 33 -7.91 9.27 -8.54
CA LEU A 33 -6.88 10.26 -8.17
C LEU A 33 -7.50 11.57 -7.68
N GLU A 34 -8.53 12.08 -8.36
CA GLU A 34 -9.25 13.29 -7.93
C GLU A 34 -9.88 13.10 -6.54
N ALA A 35 -10.55 11.96 -6.32
CA ALA A 35 -11.14 11.62 -5.03
C ALA A 35 -10.08 11.48 -3.92
N LEU A 36 -8.93 10.86 -4.22
CA LEU A 36 -7.82 10.72 -3.28
C LEU A 36 -7.23 12.08 -2.90
N ARG A 37 -7.06 12.99 -3.87
CA ARG A 37 -6.58 14.35 -3.64
C ARG A 37 -7.55 15.18 -2.81
N GLU A 38 -8.87 15.02 -3.04
CA GLU A 38 -9.89 15.65 -2.18
C GLU A 38 -9.82 15.14 -0.74
N ARG A 39 -9.61 13.84 -0.53
CA ARG A 39 -9.47 13.24 0.82
C ARG A 39 -8.22 13.79 1.52
N LEU A 40 -7.09 13.87 0.82
CA LEU A 40 -5.85 14.48 1.34
C LEU A 40 -6.03 15.95 1.72
N ASN A 41 -6.83 16.72 0.96
CA ASN A 41 -7.09 18.12 1.28
C ASN A 41 -8.05 18.32 2.47
N LYS A 42 -8.92 17.33 2.72
CA LYS A 42 -9.89 17.36 3.82
C LYS A 42 -9.31 16.80 5.12
N SER A 43 -8.15 16.16 5.06
CA SER A 43 -7.53 15.55 6.23
C SER A 43 -6.54 16.46 6.93
N ASP A 44 -6.27 16.14 8.19
CA ASP A 44 -5.35 16.91 9.04
C ASP A 44 -3.86 16.64 8.70
N LYS A 45 -3.58 15.67 7.82
CA LYS A 45 -2.23 15.27 7.36
C LYS A 45 -1.24 14.88 8.47
N GLU A 46 -1.73 14.63 9.68
CA GLU A 46 -0.88 14.30 10.83
C GLU A 46 -0.34 12.85 10.78
N GLN A 47 -1.08 11.93 10.15
CA GLN A 47 -0.68 10.52 10.09
C GLN A 47 0.37 10.24 9.00
N TRP A 48 1.35 9.38 9.32
CA TRP A 48 2.41 8.95 8.42
C TRP A 48 1.90 8.52 7.04
N GLY A 49 0.78 7.76 7.00
CA GLY A 49 0.20 7.24 5.76
C GLY A 49 -0.20 8.31 4.72
N TRP A 50 -0.37 9.58 5.12
CA TRP A 50 -0.61 10.66 4.16
C TRP A 50 0.60 10.92 3.25
N ASN A 51 1.83 10.65 3.71
CA ASN A 51 3.00 10.70 2.84
C ASN A 51 2.92 9.64 1.73
N ILE A 52 2.39 8.45 2.03
CA ILE A 52 2.16 7.41 1.03
C ILE A 52 1.10 7.86 0.03
N VAL A 53 0.05 8.55 0.49
CA VAL A 53 -0.96 9.18 -0.39
C VAL A 53 -0.33 10.22 -1.31
N GLU A 54 0.54 11.10 -0.81
CA GLU A 54 1.28 12.07 -1.63
C GLU A 54 2.17 11.38 -2.68
N PHE A 55 2.80 10.26 -2.34
CA PHE A 55 3.55 9.45 -3.30
C PHE A 55 2.64 8.90 -4.41
N TYR A 56 1.47 8.36 -4.03
CA TYR A 56 0.47 7.85 -4.98
C TYR A 56 -0.10 8.93 -5.90
N LEU A 57 -0.18 10.17 -5.43
CA LEU A 57 -0.58 11.33 -6.23
C LEU A 57 0.56 11.84 -7.14
N GLY A 58 1.80 11.35 -6.95
CA GLY A 58 2.99 11.82 -7.66
C GLY A 58 3.54 13.15 -7.15
N ASP A 59 3.08 13.63 -5.99
CA ASP A 59 3.55 14.88 -5.37
C ASP A 59 4.96 14.69 -4.75
N ILE A 60 5.31 13.49 -4.31
CA ILE A 60 6.64 13.14 -3.78
C ILE A 60 7.23 11.89 -4.44
N SER A 61 8.56 11.79 -4.46
CA SER A 61 9.28 10.61 -4.97
C SER A 61 9.47 9.54 -3.90
N GLU A 62 9.72 8.29 -4.30
CA GLU A 62 10.01 7.18 -3.38
C GLU A 62 11.17 7.50 -2.42
N LYS A 63 12.21 8.17 -2.94
CA LYS A 63 13.36 8.61 -2.14
C LYS A 63 12.98 9.64 -1.08
N GLU A 64 12.09 10.56 -1.44
CA GLU A 64 11.57 11.58 -0.51
C GLU A 64 10.70 10.90 0.57
N LEU A 65 9.83 9.98 0.17
CA LEU A 65 9.03 9.17 1.09
C LEU A 65 9.92 8.43 2.09
N MET A 66 10.99 7.76 1.65
CA MET A 66 11.94 7.09 2.53
C MET A 66 12.71 8.05 3.45
N THR A 67 12.95 9.28 3.00
CA THR A 67 13.64 10.29 3.81
C THR A 67 12.73 10.78 4.93
N ARG A 68 11.46 11.08 4.61
CA ARG A 68 10.45 11.46 5.60
C ARG A 68 10.17 10.33 6.59
N LEU A 69 10.17 9.07 6.12
CA LEU A 69 9.95 7.90 6.96
C LEU A 69 10.99 7.81 8.08
N LYS A 70 12.26 8.01 7.71
CA LYS A 70 13.38 7.99 8.66
C LYS A 70 13.39 9.19 9.59
N ALA A 71 12.81 10.31 9.18
CA ALA A 71 12.69 11.51 10.00
C ALA A 71 11.53 11.42 11.01
N ASP A 72 10.45 10.74 10.64
CA ASP A 72 9.25 10.56 11.46
C ASP A 72 9.39 9.44 12.51
N ALA A 73 10.14 8.38 12.17
CA ALA A 73 10.36 7.27 13.09
C ALA A 73 11.18 7.69 14.32
N THR A 74 10.56 7.58 15.50
CA THR A 74 11.21 7.90 16.78
C THR A 74 12.11 6.76 17.29
N ASP A 75 11.78 5.52 16.92
CA ASP A 75 12.41 4.31 17.41
C ASP A 75 12.51 3.26 16.31
N ASN A 76 13.42 2.29 16.47
CA ASN A 76 13.61 1.19 15.50
C ASN A 76 12.33 0.37 15.26
N THR A 77 11.45 0.27 16.27
CA THR A 77 10.16 -0.41 16.13
C THR A 77 9.21 0.37 15.23
N SER A 78 9.00 1.67 15.49
CA SER A 78 8.18 2.54 14.63
C SER A 78 8.74 2.64 13.21
N LEU A 79 10.07 2.65 13.06
CA LEU A 79 10.73 2.58 11.76
C LEU A 79 10.37 1.30 11.00
N ALA A 80 10.41 0.14 11.66
CA ALA A 80 10.07 -1.13 11.06
C ALA A 80 8.57 -1.22 10.68
N GLU A 81 7.70 -0.62 11.50
CA GLU A 81 6.26 -0.45 11.23
C GLU A 81 6.03 0.37 9.96
N HIS A 82 6.53 1.60 9.93
CA HIS A 82 6.39 2.47 8.76
C HIS A 82 7.04 1.88 7.50
N LEU A 83 8.18 1.18 7.64
CA LEU A 83 8.83 0.48 6.53
C LEU A 83 7.96 -0.67 6.01
N SER A 84 7.36 -1.46 6.90
CA SER A 84 6.48 -2.55 6.51
C SER A 84 5.28 -2.04 5.71
N GLU A 85 4.60 -1.02 6.23
CA GLU A 85 3.44 -0.39 5.56
C GLU A 85 3.86 0.21 4.22
N THR A 86 4.93 1.01 4.21
CA THR A 86 5.36 1.70 2.99
C THR A 86 5.80 0.71 1.91
N ASN A 87 6.53 -0.34 2.27
CA ASN A 87 6.91 -1.39 1.32
C ASN A 87 5.69 -2.14 0.78
N PHE A 88 4.66 -2.38 1.59
CA PHE A 88 3.42 -3.01 1.14
C PHE A 88 2.71 -2.14 0.08
N TYR A 89 2.51 -0.84 0.35
CA TYR A 89 1.87 0.06 -0.60
C TYR A 89 2.72 0.31 -1.84
N LEU A 90 4.04 0.38 -1.73
CA LEU A 90 4.93 0.40 -2.90
C LEU A 90 4.76 -0.89 -3.73
N GLY A 91 4.73 -2.06 -3.08
CA GLY A 91 4.50 -3.33 -3.76
C GLY A 91 3.18 -3.34 -4.55
N LYS A 92 2.08 -2.86 -3.96
CA LYS A 92 0.79 -2.72 -4.66
C LYS A 92 0.85 -1.74 -5.85
N TYR A 93 1.66 -0.69 -5.74
CA TYR A 93 1.88 0.27 -6.81
C TYR A 93 2.66 -0.36 -7.98
N TYR A 94 3.82 -0.98 -7.72
CA TYR A 94 4.59 -1.68 -8.76
C TYR A 94 3.80 -2.83 -9.41
N LEU A 95 3.03 -3.59 -8.60
CA LEU A 95 2.17 -4.64 -9.10
C LEU A 95 1.15 -4.10 -10.12
N SER A 96 0.62 -2.91 -9.86
CA SER A 96 -0.33 -2.28 -10.77
C SER A 96 0.28 -1.68 -12.04
N LEU A 97 1.58 -1.40 -12.02
CA LEU A 97 2.34 -1.07 -13.22
C LEU A 97 2.69 -2.33 -14.04
N GLY A 98 2.41 -3.53 -13.52
CA GLY A 98 2.77 -4.80 -14.11
C GLY A 98 4.16 -5.31 -13.71
N ASP A 99 4.88 -4.58 -12.86
CA ASP A 99 6.21 -4.99 -12.36
C ASP A 99 6.07 -5.92 -11.15
N LYS A 100 5.85 -7.20 -11.46
CA LYS A 100 5.66 -8.27 -10.48
C LYS A 100 6.93 -8.60 -9.69
N ASP A 101 8.11 -8.46 -10.31
CA ASP A 101 9.40 -8.75 -9.66
C ASP A 101 9.69 -7.74 -8.55
N SER A 102 9.57 -6.44 -8.86
CA SER A 102 9.71 -5.37 -7.87
C SER A 102 8.64 -5.49 -6.78
N ALA A 103 7.39 -5.77 -7.15
CA ALA A 103 6.30 -5.98 -6.19
C ALA A 103 6.59 -7.14 -5.23
N THR A 104 7.07 -8.28 -5.75
CA THR A 104 7.42 -9.46 -4.95
C THR A 104 8.56 -9.17 -3.98
N ALA A 105 9.60 -8.47 -4.43
CA ALA A 105 10.70 -8.06 -3.57
C ALA A 105 10.23 -7.15 -2.43
N LEU A 106 9.37 -6.18 -2.75
CA LEU A 106 8.81 -5.23 -1.78
C LEU A 106 7.88 -5.93 -0.76
N PHE A 107 7.02 -6.86 -1.20
CA PHE A 107 6.20 -7.63 -0.27
C PHE A 107 7.04 -8.52 0.66
N LYS A 108 8.12 -9.12 0.16
CA LYS A 108 9.06 -9.88 1.00
C LYS A 108 9.74 -8.97 2.04
N LEU A 109 10.12 -7.75 1.65
CA LEU A 109 10.69 -6.76 2.57
C LEU A 109 9.67 -6.33 3.64
N ALA A 110 8.41 -6.11 3.25
CA ALA A 110 7.34 -5.80 4.19
C ALA A 110 7.14 -6.92 5.22
N VAL A 111 7.07 -8.17 4.76
CA VAL A 111 6.92 -9.36 5.61
C VAL A 111 8.14 -9.54 6.54
N ALA A 112 9.35 -9.27 6.05
CA ALA A 112 10.60 -9.45 6.80
C ALA A 112 10.72 -8.49 8.01
N ASN A 113 10.05 -7.33 7.98
CA ASN A 113 10.05 -6.38 9.09
C ASN A 113 9.21 -6.83 10.30
N ASN A 114 8.53 -7.99 10.19
CA ASN A 114 7.99 -8.74 11.33
C ASN A 114 7.01 -7.97 12.25
N VAL A 115 6.24 -7.06 11.66
CA VAL A 115 5.15 -6.34 12.35
C VAL A 115 3.90 -7.22 12.29
N HIS A 116 3.83 -8.20 13.20
CA HIS A 116 2.83 -9.27 13.21
C HIS A 116 1.38 -8.82 13.51
N ASN A 117 1.13 -7.54 13.77
CA ASN A 117 -0.13 -7.08 14.34
C ASN A 117 -1.15 -6.52 13.33
N TYR A 118 -0.78 -6.38 12.05
CA TYR A 118 -1.64 -5.71 11.08
C TYR A 118 -2.17 -6.65 10.00
N VAL A 119 -3.39 -6.34 9.55
CA VAL A 119 -4.12 -7.05 8.49
C VAL A 119 -3.26 -7.13 7.21
N GLU A 120 -2.37 -6.15 7.01
CA GLU A 120 -1.42 -6.04 5.91
C GLU A 120 -0.42 -7.19 5.80
N HIS A 121 0.05 -7.77 6.91
CA HIS A 121 0.97 -8.93 6.84
C HIS A 121 0.28 -10.14 6.19
N ARG A 122 -0.97 -10.40 6.56
CA ARG A 122 -1.76 -11.48 5.97
C ARG A 122 -2.11 -11.20 4.51
N TYR A 123 -2.40 -9.94 4.17
CA TYR A 123 -2.63 -9.55 2.78
C TYR A 123 -1.35 -9.66 1.93
N ALA A 124 -0.18 -9.29 2.45
CA ALA A 124 1.09 -9.42 1.74
C ALA A 124 1.42 -10.88 1.42
N LEU A 125 1.19 -11.80 2.37
CA LEU A 125 1.35 -13.24 2.13
C LEU A 125 0.36 -13.80 1.10
N LEU A 126 -0.89 -13.32 1.13
CA LEU A 126 -1.90 -13.69 0.14
C LEU A 126 -1.51 -13.21 -1.26
N GLU A 127 -1.07 -11.95 -1.40
CA GLU A 127 -0.61 -11.38 -2.66
C GLU A 127 0.63 -12.10 -3.17
N LEU A 128 1.58 -12.47 -2.29
CA LEU A 128 2.74 -13.29 -2.66
C LEU A 128 2.34 -14.68 -3.17
N SER A 129 1.31 -15.30 -2.56
CA SER A 129 0.80 -16.60 -3.00
C SER A 129 0.08 -16.50 -4.34
N LEU A 130 -0.71 -15.44 -4.57
CA LEU A 130 -1.35 -15.16 -5.85
C LEU A 130 -0.31 -14.91 -6.96
N LEU A 131 0.71 -14.09 -6.67
CA LEU A 131 1.81 -13.82 -7.60
C LEU A 131 2.62 -15.07 -7.93
N GLY A 132 2.87 -15.92 -6.93
CA GLY A 132 3.55 -17.19 -7.11
C GLY A 132 2.77 -18.15 -8.01
N GLN A 133 1.45 -18.25 -7.84
CA GLN A 133 0.60 -19.04 -8.74
C GLN A 133 0.59 -18.47 -10.16
N GLU A 134 0.43 -17.16 -10.31
CA GLU A 134 0.38 -16.51 -11.62
C GLU A 134 1.72 -16.60 -12.39
N GLN A 135 2.86 -16.72 -11.68
CA GLN A 135 4.17 -17.02 -12.30
C GLN A 135 4.27 -18.48 -12.76
N ASP A 136 3.70 -19.43 -12.01
CA ASP A 136 3.68 -20.86 -12.35
C ASP A 136 2.78 -21.11 -13.58
N ASP A 137 1.57 -20.52 -13.59
CA ASP A 137 0.63 -20.59 -14.71
C ASP A 137 1.20 -19.98 -16.00
N LEU A 138 1.94 -18.86 -15.90
CA LEU A 138 2.61 -18.24 -17.06
C LEU A 138 3.77 -19.12 -17.57
N ALA A 139 4.55 -19.71 -16.67
CA ALA A 139 5.65 -20.61 -17.02
C ALA A 139 5.17 -21.90 -17.69
N GLU A 140 3.99 -22.41 -17.34
CA GLU A 140 3.35 -23.53 -18.04
C GLU A 140 2.79 -23.12 -19.40
N SER A 141 2.28 -21.89 -19.55
CA SER A 141 1.73 -21.39 -20.82
C SER A 141 2.77 -21.06 -21.90
N ASP A 142 3.99 -20.69 -21.50
CA ASP A 142 5.13 -20.48 -22.41
C ASP A 142 5.79 -21.80 -22.87
N GLN A 143 5.40 -22.94 -22.28
CA GLN A 143 5.92 -24.27 -22.63
C GLN A 143 5.01 -25.07 -23.58
N GLN A 144 3.92 -24.49 -24.11
CA GLN A 144 2.94 -25.19 -24.94
C GLN A 144 2.77 -24.64 -26.36
#